data_AF-A0A6B2M2I7-F1
#
_entry.id   AF-A0A6B2M2I7-F1
#
_cell.length_a   1.000
_cell.length_b   1.000
_cell.length_c   1.000
_cell.angle_alpha   90.00
_cell.angle_beta   90.00
_cell.angle_gamma   90.00
#
_symmetry.space_group_name_H-M   'P 1'
#
loop_
_entity.id
_entity.type
_entity.pdbx_description
1 polymer ?
#
loop_
_entity_poly.entity_id
_entity_poly.type
_entity_poly.pdbx_seq_one_letter_code
_entity_poly.pdbx_strand_id
1 'polypeptide(L)'
;MAGIWDSPTEIDNGWKQFDWFGWIHESESGWVYHPEHGWLHAVGETEESVWFYDTEMGWAWTSKSIFPHYYLPATGDWLSYDGGNRDLRIFYRVATSDQIEIHRKNPVAPTRVADTYGWRHREFTETAEHELIGWTRNVVTTEFETQIIENDLIRVTLLPGWGARILSIFYKPRNMELLSYAKGDKFSDIIYAPGAFYYDDWLLLPGGINPTFPEGEHGKYWGEPWIFQSIEETNTAVTVRMSRTDDIHWAGRPGKFDNGLTGMTVDMDITIYRNRACVEITYTLTNNKTETIPYEFWMAAALAPLPPDQTATSSNLEIVMEQEKIALRDWWNWMKTVETDDSLPSDDVYQFDKLAWLYNWQGSGIAYAWPDTDNGWWGVINHDYNWGVLRTIDDPSDSPGMKIWGEGADYGMFELWSGNSQEFFVDAYLAPLEVKTWKEYFIPTVDLAEITFANQNGAAEAEVIIGSYTGYIDLSVFSTWQPANWRLDVRAIPDQGDPVPLVSGILNFTPAEPTQSGMLPFLMESLPATGTLRVEAILTDLFSGEERMRFDLDF
;
A
#
# COMPACT_ATOMS: atom_id res chain seq x y z
N MET A 1 -11.81 -38.12 -34.92
CA MET A 1 -12.29 -38.21 -33.52
C MET A 1 -13.33 -37.11 -33.34
N ALA A 2 -14.34 -37.33 -32.50
CA ALA A 2 -15.26 -36.25 -32.13
C ALA A 2 -14.48 -35.25 -31.26
N GLY A 3 -14.61 -33.96 -31.57
CA GLY A 3 -14.07 -32.87 -30.77
C GLY A 3 -14.70 -32.82 -29.37
N ILE A 4 -14.10 -32.02 -28.48
CA ILE A 4 -14.53 -31.92 -27.06
C ILE A 4 -16.05 -31.64 -26.94
N TRP A 5 -16.61 -30.84 -27.85
CA TRP A 5 -18.01 -30.39 -27.80
C TRP A 5 -18.91 -30.97 -28.91
N ASP A 6 -18.49 -32.07 -29.54
CA ASP A 6 -19.17 -32.62 -30.73
C ASP A 6 -20.26 -33.65 -30.40
N SER A 7 -20.33 -34.17 -29.18
CA SER A 7 -21.26 -35.26 -28.80
C SER A 7 -22.11 -34.94 -27.55
N PRO A 8 -22.92 -33.87 -27.58
CA PRO A 8 -23.80 -33.54 -26.46
C PRO A 8 -24.92 -34.57 -26.28
N THR A 9 -25.36 -34.80 -25.04
CA THR A 9 -26.50 -35.67 -24.73
C THR A 9 -27.84 -34.99 -24.97
N GLU A 10 -27.88 -33.66 -24.92
CA GLU A 10 -29.04 -32.84 -25.25
C GLU A 10 -28.62 -31.49 -25.87
N ILE A 11 -29.47 -30.92 -26.72
CA ILE A 11 -29.32 -29.57 -27.27
C ILE A 11 -30.63 -28.82 -27.10
N ASP A 12 -30.60 -27.67 -26.43
CA ASP A 12 -31.75 -26.78 -26.26
C ASP A 12 -31.35 -25.31 -26.43
N ASN A 13 -32.02 -24.57 -27.31
CA ASN A 13 -31.81 -23.13 -27.55
C ASN A 13 -30.32 -22.68 -27.64
N GLY A 14 -29.47 -23.47 -28.30
CA GLY A 14 -28.04 -23.18 -28.47
C GLY A 14 -27.15 -23.64 -27.32
N TRP A 15 -27.74 -24.12 -26.22
CA TRP A 15 -27.03 -24.81 -25.15
C TRP A 15 -26.83 -26.28 -25.49
N LYS A 16 -25.69 -26.82 -25.06
CA LYS A 16 -25.31 -28.23 -25.20
C LYS A 16 -25.10 -28.84 -23.82
N GLN A 17 -25.74 -29.97 -23.56
CA GLN A 17 -25.58 -30.72 -22.31
C GLN A 17 -24.56 -31.84 -22.49
N PHE A 18 -23.65 -31.99 -21.52
CA PHE A 18 -22.71 -33.10 -21.44
C PHE A 18 -22.82 -33.80 -20.09
N ASP A 19 -22.88 -35.14 -20.08
CA ASP A 19 -23.05 -35.91 -18.84
C ASP A 19 -21.96 -35.66 -17.80
N TRP A 20 -20.75 -35.30 -18.25
CA TRP A 20 -19.58 -35.12 -17.40
C TRP A 20 -19.35 -33.67 -16.98
N PHE A 21 -19.85 -32.69 -17.73
CA PHE A 21 -19.54 -31.26 -17.53
C PHE A 21 -20.77 -30.35 -17.45
N GLY A 22 -21.98 -30.89 -17.58
CA GLY A 22 -23.21 -30.11 -17.52
C GLY A 22 -23.47 -29.29 -18.78
N TRP A 23 -24.22 -28.19 -18.60
CA TRP A 23 -24.69 -27.34 -19.70
C TRP A 23 -23.61 -26.33 -20.06
N ILE A 24 -23.34 -26.19 -21.35
CA ILE A 24 -22.47 -25.13 -21.87
C ILE A 24 -23.13 -24.39 -23.03
N HIS A 25 -22.69 -23.15 -23.23
CA HIS A 25 -22.97 -22.37 -24.43
C HIS A 25 -21.65 -21.99 -25.09
N GLU A 26 -21.41 -22.48 -26.30
CA GLU A 26 -20.18 -22.18 -27.05
C GLU A 26 -20.22 -20.78 -27.68
N SER A 27 -19.04 -20.18 -27.82
CA SER A 27 -18.81 -19.03 -28.69
C SER A 27 -17.95 -19.44 -29.90
N GLU A 28 -17.92 -18.60 -30.93
CA GLU A 28 -17.11 -18.83 -32.13
C GLU A 28 -15.57 -18.72 -31.88
N SER A 29 -15.14 -18.31 -30.68
CA SER A 29 -13.73 -18.01 -30.37
C SER A 29 -13.05 -19.04 -29.45
N GLY A 30 -13.61 -20.24 -29.30
CA GLY A 30 -13.07 -21.29 -28.42
C GLY A 30 -13.40 -21.09 -26.94
N TRP A 31 -14.16 -20.04 -26.61
CA TRP A 31 -14.71 -19.83 -25.28
C TRP A 31 -16.04 -20.57 -25.13
N VAL A 32 -16.25 -21.14 -23.95
CA VAL A 32 -17.53 -21.73 -23.55
C VAL A 32 -18.00 -21.06 -22.27
N TYR A 33 -19.30 -20.82 -22.18
CA TYR A 33 -19.92 -20.36 -20.95
C TYR A 33 -20.55 -21.54 -20.21
N HIS A 34 -20.14 -21.77 -18.97
CA HIS A 34 -20.73 -22.73 -18.04
C HIS A 34 -21.48 -21.99 -16.93
N PRO A 35 -22.71 -22.39 -16.55
CA PRO A 35 -23.51 -21.67 -15.54
C PRO A 35 -22.80 -21.50 -14.18
N GLU A 36 -21.98 -22.47 -13.78
CA GLU A 36 -21.27 -22.44 -12.50
C GLU A 36 -19.81 -22.00 -12.63
N HIS A 37 -19.17 -22.18 -13.79
CA HIS A 37 -17.75 -21.84 -13.97
C HIS A 37 -17.52 -20.51 -14.72
N GLY A 38 -18.56 -19.90 -15.29
CA GLY A 38 -18.42 -18.68 -16.07
C GLY A 38 -17.80 -18.94 -17.45
N TRP A 39 -17.00 -17.99 -17.92
CA TRP A 39 -16.32 -18.09 -19.21
C TRP A 39 -15.02 -18.88 -19.07
N LEU A 40 -14.90 -19.95 -19.86
CA LEU A 40 -13.71 -20.80 -19.93
C LEU A 40 -13.21 -20.85 -21.37
N HIS A 41 -11.92 -20.66 -21.59
CA HIS A 41 -11.32 -20.95 -22.89
C HIS A 41 -10.83 -22.39 -22.91
N ALA A 42 -11.49 -23.23 -23.71
CA ALA A 42 -11.25 -24.67 -23.72
C ALA A 42 -10.26 -25.06 -24.83
N VAL A 43 -9.24 -25.85 -24.49
CA VAL A 43 -8.23 -26.36 -25.42
C VAL A 43 -8.08 -27.87 -25.25
N GLY A 44 -8.25 -28.61 -26.34
CA GLY A 44 -8.04 -30.06 -26.41
C GLY A 44 -8.70 -30.65 -27.64
N GLU A 45 -8.39 -31.92 -27.93
CA GLU A 45 -8.95 -32.63 -29.09
C GLU A 45 -10.15 -33.51 -28.72
N THR A 46 -10.18 -34.03 -27.50
CA THR A 46 -11.21 -34.96 -27.00
C THR A 46 -11.54 -34.68 -25.53
N GLU A 47 -12.63 -35.27 -25.03
CA GLU A 47 -13.02 -35.20 -23.61
C GLU A 47 -12.03 -35.91 -22.65
N GLU A 48 -11.02 -36.61 -23.17
CA GLU A 48 -10.03 -37.34 -22.37
C GLU A 48 -8.89 -36.45 -21.85
N SER A 49 -8.74 -35.24 -22.40
CA SER A 49 -7.73 -34.28 -21.98
C SER A 49 -8.16 -32.87 -22.39
N VAL A 50 -8.59 -32.09 -21.41
CA VAL A 50 -9.12 -30.74 -21.63
C VAL A 50 -8.39 -29.76 -20.73
N TRP A 51 -7.80 -28.73 -21.34
CA TRP A 51 -7.28 -27.57 -20.64
C TRP A 51 -8.30 -26.45 -20.68
N PHE A 52 -8.62 -25.89 -19.52
CA PHE A 52 -9.42 -24.68 -19.40
C PHE A 52 -8.52 -23.54 -18.95
N TYR A 53 -8.60 -22.40 -19.64
CA TYR A 53 -8.22 -21.14 -19.03
C TYR A 53 -9.45 -20.51 -18.40
N ASP A 54 -9.40 -20.42 -17.08
CA ASP A 54 -10.39 -19.83 -16.20
C ASP A 54 -9.92 -18.43 -15.79
N THR A 55 -10.81 -17.44 -15.83
CA THR A 55 -10.42 -16.04 -15.58
C THR A 55 -10.03 -15.74 -14.13
N GLU A 56 -10.38 -16.63 -13.21
CA GLU A 56 -10.10 -16.51 -11.79
C GLU A 56 -8.97 -17.45 -11.38
N MET A 57 -8.91 -18.67 -11.92
CA MET A 57 -7.94 -19.73 -11.57
C MET A 57 -6.74 -19.85 -12.52
N GLY A 58 -6.77 -19.20 -13.68
CA GLY A 58 -5.77 -19.40 -14.73
C GLY A 58 -5.94 -20.73 -15.46
N TRP A 59 -4.84 -21.34 -15.89
CA TRP A 59 -4.89 -22.63 -16.60
C TRP A 59 -5.14 -23.79 -15.64
N ALA A 60 -6.06 -24.68 -15.98
CA ALA A 60 -6.35 -25.90 -15.26
C ALA A 60 -6.61 -27.06 -16.23
N TRP A 61 -6.12 -28.26 -15.91
CA TRP A 61 -6.38 -29.47 -16.69
C TRP A 61 -7.42 -30.34 -16.02
N THR A 62 -8.29 -30.95 -16.80
CA THR A 62 -9.20 -32.01 -16.35
C THR A 62 -9.51 -32.98 -17.49
N SER A 63 -10.29 -34.01 -17.20
CA SER A 63 -10.85 -34.92 -18.20
C SER A 63 -12.19 -35.47 -17.72
N LYS A 64 -12.95 -36.04 -18.65
CA LYS A 64 -14.21 -36.71 -18.36
C LYS A 64 -14.12 -37.80 -17.29
N SER A 65 -12.98 -38.50 -17.19
CA SER A 65 -12.82 -39.62 -16.24
C SER A 65 -12.42 -39.18 -14.83
N ILE A 66 -12.01 -37.92 -14.63
CA ILE A 66 -11.55 -37.40 -13.34
C ILE A 66 -12.33 -36.18 -12.86
N PHE A 67 -13.11 -35.52 -13.72
CA PHE A 67 -14.02 -34.47 -13.28
C PHE A 67 -14.89 -35.00 -12.12
N PRO A 68 -15.04 -34.26 -11.00
CA PRO A 68 -14.81 -32.82 -10.81
C PRO A 68 -13.40 -32.40 -10.36
N HIS A 69 -12.36 -33.21 -10.59
CA HIS A 69 -10.97 -32.86 -10.24
C HIS A 69 -10.25 -32.08 -11.33
N TYR A 70 -9.44 -31.11 -10.91
CA TYR A 70 -8.62 -30.23 -11.74
C TYR A 70 -7.16 -30.27 -11.29
N TYR A 71 -6.24 -30.28 -12.24
CA TYR A 71 -4.81 -30.10 -12.01
C TYR A 71 -4.39 -28.68 -12.38
N LEU A 72 -3.77 -27.96 -11.44
CA LEU A 72 -3.19 -26.63 -11.67
C LEU A 72 -1.70 -26.79 -12.03
N PRO A 73 -1.30 -26.48 -13.28
CA PRO A 73 0.08 -26.67 -13.71
C PRO A 73 1.05 -25.68 -13.09
N ALA A 74 0.59 -24.49 -12.68
CA ALA A 74 1.43 -23.44 -12.11
C ALA A 74 1.99 -23.82 -10.73
N THR A 75 1.19 -24.53 -9.94
CA THR A 75 1.53 -24.91 -8.56
C THR A 75 1.68 -26.41 -8.34
N GLY A 76 1.24 -27.23 -9.30
CA GLY A 76 1.18 -28.69 -9.18
C GLY A 76 0.03 -29.19 -8.28
N ASP A 77 -0.88 -28.30 -7.89
CA ASP A 77 -1.99 -28.63 -7.00
C ASP A 77 -3.12 -29.37 -7.73
N TRP A 78 -3.81 -30.23 -6.97
CA TRP A 78 -5.04 -30.88 -7.40
C TRP A 78 -6.21 -30.30 -6.60
N LEU A 79 -7.23 -29.83 -7.31
CA LEU A 79 -8.46 -29.28 -6.73
C LEU A 79 -9.64 -30.18 -7.07
N SER A 80 -10.57 -30.35 -6.13
CA SER A 80 -11.85 -31.02 -6.34
C SER A 80 -12.96 -29.98 -6.30
N TYR A 81 -13.72 -29.82 -7.37
CA TYR A 81 -14.90 -28.97 -7.36
C TYR A 81 -16.04 -29.65 -6.59
N ASP A 82 -16.64 -28.93 -5.64
CA ASP A 82 -17.74 -29.44 -4.81
C ASP A 82 -19.11 -28.88 -5.24
N GLY A 83 -19.11 -27.69 -5.85
CA GLY A 83 -20.32 -27.02 -6.32
C GLY A 83 -20.25 -25.51 -6.12
N GLY A 84 -21.37 -24.84 -6.39
CA GLY A 84 -21.51 -23.39 -6.18
C GLY A 84 -22.28 -22.73 -7.31
N ASN A 85 -21.97 -21.45 -7.53
CA ASN A 85 -22.48 -20.69 -8.67
C ASN A 85 -21.35 -19.84 -9.27
N ARG A 86 -21.64 -19.12 -10.35
CA ARG A 86 -20.63 -18.29 -11.04
C ARG A 86 -19.94 -17.26 -10.14
N ASP A 87 -20.62 -16.74 -9.12
CA ASP A 87 -20.11 -15.66 -8.27
C ASP A 87 -19.34 -16.20 -7.04
N LEU A 88 -19.59 -17.45 -6.63
CA LEU A 88 -18.87 -18.17 -5.58
C LEU A 88 -18.79 -19.67 -5.90
N ARG A 89 -17.57 -20.16 -6.15
CA ARG A 89 -17.29 -21.58 -6.43
C ARG A 89 -16.49 -22.19 -5.29
N ILE A 90 -16.91 -23.38 -4.85
CA ILE A 90 -16.27 -24.09 -3.75
C ILE A 90 -15.41 -25.23 -4.31
N PHE A 91 -14.14 -25.20 -3.94
CA PHE A 91 -13.19 -26.26 -4.25
C PHE A 91 -12.55 -26.78 -2.95
N TYR A 92 -12.01 -27.99 -3.01
CA TYR A 92 -11.15 -28.55 -1.98
C TYR A 92 -9.80 -28.90 -2.55
N ARG A 93 -8.72 -28.55 -1.85
CA ARG A 93 -7.37 -29.01 -2.20
C ARG A 93 -7.27 -30.50 -1.88
N VAL A 94 -7.04 -31.34 -2.88
CA VAL A 94 -7.08 -32.81 -2.73
C VAL A 94 -6.04 -33.32 -1.72
N ALA A 95 -4.88 -32.67 -1.63
CA ALA A 95 -3.80 -33.10 -0.75
C ALA A 95 -4.11 -32.91 0.74
N THR A 96 -4.88 -31.88 1.09
CA THR A 96 -5.08 -31.43 2.49
C THR A 96 -6.54 -31.36 2.92
N SER A 97 -7.48 -31.41 1.97
CA SER A 97 -8.91 -31.12 2.14
C SER A 97 -9.21 -29.68 2.58
N ASP A 98 -8.29 -28.74 2.35
CA ASP A 98 -8.54 -27.31 2.62
C ASP A 98 -9.61 -26.79 1.66
N GLN A 99 -10.58 -26.06 2.21
CA GLN A 99 -11.61 -25.39 1.42
C GLN A 99 -11.03 -24.13 0.74
N ILE A 100 -11.38 -23.95 -0.53
CA ILE A 100 -11.00 -22.79 -1.34
C ILE A 100 -12.29 -22.16 -1.87
N GLU A 101 -12.48 -20.89 -1.54
CA GLU A 101 -13.63 -20.11 -1.98
C GLU A 101 -13.22 -19.18 -3.12
N ILE A 102 -13.60 -19.53 -4.35
CA ILE A 102 -13.23 -18.75 -5.53
C ILE A 102 -14.36 -17.80 -5.86
N HIS A 103 -14.18 -16.55 -5.44
CA HIS A 103 -15.09 -15.46 -5.75
C HIS A 103 -14.81 -14.90 -7.14
N ARG A 104 -15.89 -14.55 -7.85
CA ARG A 104 -15.76 -13.86 -9.12
C ARG A 104 -15.13 -12.48 -8.92
N LYS A 105 -14.05 -12.22 -9.66
CA LYS A 105 -13.39 -10.91 -9.67
C LYS A 105 -14.32 -9.87 -10.28
N ASN A 106 -14.34 -8.67 -9.73
CA ASN A 106 -15.17 -7.60 -10.26
C ASN A 106 -14.68 -7.24 -11.68
N PRO A 107 -15.55 -7.28 -12.71
CA PRO A 107 -15.12 -6.98 -14.07
C PRO A 107 -14.90 -5.48 -14.31
N VAL A 108 -15.25 -4.61 -13.36
CA VAL A 108 -15.10 -3.15 -13.48
C VAL A 108 -13.62 -2.79 -13.61
N ALA A 109 -13.26 -2.13 -14.71
CA ALA A 109 -11.93 -1.59 -14.91
C ALA A 109 -11.69 -0.39 -13.99
N PRO A 110 -10.44 -0.12 -13.59
CA PRO A 110 -10.08 1.17 -13.05
C PRO A 110 -10.44 2.28 -14.05
N THR A 111 -10.95 3.40 -13.55
CA THR A 111 -11.37 4.54 -14.38
C THR A 111 -10.76 5.83 -13.87
N ARG A 112 -10.51 6.77 -14.79
CA ARG A 112 -10.15 8.14 -14.47
C ARG A 112 -11.24 9.11 -14.90
N VAL A 113 -11.60 10.04 -14.02
CA VAL A 113 -12.54 11.12 -14.32
C VAL A 113 -12.02 12.45 -13.77
N ALA A 114 -12.30 13.54 -14.47
CA ALA A 114 -12.09 14.88 -13.93
C ALA A 114 -13.19 15.20 -12.90
N ASP A 115 -12.83 15.91 -11.84
CA ASP A 115 -13.75 16.38 -10.82
C ASP A 115 -13.25 17.71 -10.23
N THR A 116 -14.03 18.34 -9.36
CA THR A 116 -13.65 19.56 -8.65
C THR A 116 -13.63 19.35 -7.15
N TYR A 117 -12.70 19.99 -6.46
CA TYR A 117 -12.59 19.98 -5.01
C TYR A 117 -12.63 21.41 -4.45
N GLY A 118 -13.65 21.69 -3.63
CA GLY A 118 -13.75 22.92 -2.87
C GLY A 118 -12.86 22.87 -1.62
N TRP A 119 -11.69 23.50 -1.69
CA TRP A 119 -10.75 23.57 -0.59
C TRP A 119 -11.08 24.72 0.37
N ARG A 120 -11.29 24.41 1.65
CA ARG A 120 -11.52 25.42 2.70
C ARG A 120 -10.22 25.84 3.36
N HIS A 121 -9.90 27.14 3.32
CA HIS A 121 -8.68 27.69 3.90
C HIS A 121 -8.85 29.13 4.40
N ARG A 122 -7.86 29.66 5.13
CA ARG A 122 -7.78 31.10 5.46
C ARG A 122 -7.67 31.93 4.19
N GLU A 123 -8.43 33.02 4.12
CA GLU A 123 -8.24 34.01 3.06
C GLU A 123 -6.83 34.63 3.17
N PHE A 124 -6.06 34.57 2.09
CA PHE A 124 -4.72 35.15 2.04
C PHE A 124 -4.50 35.92 0.74
N THR A 125 -3.43 36.71 0.72
CA THR A 125 -2.93 37.41 -0.46
C THR A 125 -1.42 37.21 -0.50
N GLU A 126 -0.91 36.88 -1.67
CA GLU A 126 0.52 36.64 -1.92
C GLU A 126 1.04 37.47 -3.09
N THR A 127 2.37 37.55 -3.21
CA THR A 127 3.04 38.11 -4.38
C THR A 127 3.03 37.13 -5.56
N ALA A 128 3.52 37.55 -6.72
CA ALA A 128 3.69 36.64 -7.86
C ALA A 128 4.77 35.58 -7.60
N GLU A 129 5.65 35.85 -6.63
CA GLU A 129 6.72 34.98 -6.16
C GLU A 129 6.33 34.17 -4.90
N HIS A 130 5.02 34.08 -4.59
CA HIS A 130 4.45 33.34 -3.46
C HIS A 130 4.86 33.83 -2.06
N GLU A 131 5.32 35.08 -1.91
CA GLU A 131 5.51 35.69 -0.59
C GLU A 131 4.15 36.07 0.02
N LEU A 132 3.90 35.73 1.29
CA LEU A 132 2.65 36.10 1.96
C LEU A 132 2.60 37.60 2.25
N ILE A 133 1.70 38.32 1.58
CA ILE A 133 1.46 39.74 1.84
C ILE A 133 0.61 39.90 3.11
N GLY A 134 -0.37 39.02 3.30
CA GLY A 134 -1.23 39.03 4.47
C GLY A 134 -2.37 38.02 4.38
N TRP A 135 -3.05 37.83 5.50
CA TRP A 135 -4.19 36.92 5.59
C TRP A 135 -5.21 37.40 6.61
N THR A 136 -6.42 36.84 6.52
CA THR A 136 -7.52 37.16 7.43
C THR A 136 -8.05 35.90 8.11
N ARG A 137 -8.74 36.06 9.24
CA ARG A 137 -9.43 34.94 9.89
C ARG A 137 -10.63 34.43 9.09
N ASN A 138 -11.02 35.09 8.00
CA ASN A 138 -12.10 34.63 7.14
C ASN A 138 -11.71 33.27 6.55
N VAL A 139 -12.68 32.37 6.52
CA VAL A 139 -12.55 31.10 5.81
C VAL A 139 -13.21 31.26 4.46
N VAL A 140 -12.45 30.96 3.41
CA VAL A 140 -12.93 30.96 2.03
C VAL A 140 -12.86 29.54 1.48
N THR A 141 -13.56 29.31 0.37
CA THR A 141 -13.48 28.06 -0.39
C THR A 141 -12.97 28.39 -1.78
N THR A 142 -11.87 27.75 -2.16
CA THR A 142 -11.29 27.84 -3.50
C THR A 142 -11.53 26.50 -4.19
N GLU A 143 -12.17 26.56 -5.36
CA GLU A 143 -12.41 25.37 -6.18
C GLU A 143 -11.16 25.03 -6.99
N PHE A 144 -10.71 23.78 -6.87
CA PHE A 144 -9.62 23.23 -7.67
C PHE A 144 -10.09 22.16 -8.61
N GLU A 145 -9.49 22.11 -9.79
CA GLU A 145 -9.59 20.97 -10.69
C GLU A 145 -8.81 19.80 -10.10
N THR A 146 -9.45 18.65 -10.05
CA THR A 146 -8.90 17.40 -9.53
C THR A 146 -9.09 16.27 -10.54
N GLN A 147 -8.40 15.16 -10.31
CA GLN A 147 -8.54 13.94 -11.09
C GLN A 147 -8.81 12.80 -10.13
N ILE A 148 -9.92 12.10 -10.33
CA ILE A 148 -10.26 10.91 -9.56
C ILE A 148 -9.85 9.69 -10.37
N ILE A 149 -9.11 8.79 -9.73
CA ILE A 149 -8.84 7.45 -10.24
C ILE A 149 -9.44 6.45 -9.26
N GLU A 150 -10.26 5.54 -9.75
CA GLU A 150 -10.90 4.55 -8.87
C GLU A 150 -11.00 3.17 -9.53
N ASN A 151 -10.86 2.13 -8.72
CA ASN A 151 -11.29 0.78 -9.04
C ASN A 151 -12.48 0.42 -8.13
N ASP A 152 -12.80 -0.85 -7.93
CA ASP A 152 -13.88 -1.28 -7.06
C ASP A 152 -13.57 -1.21 -5.55
N LEU A 153 -12.30 -1.08 -5.17
CA LEU A 153 -11.82 -1.12 -3.78
C LEU A 153 -11.39 0.26 -3.24
N ILE A 154 -10.78 1.09 -4.07
CA ILE A 154 -10.26 2.40 -3.70
C ILE A 154 -10.68 3.49 -4.67
N ARG A 155 -10.80 4.71 -4.15
CA ARG A 155 -10.93 5.95 -4.90
C ARG A 155 -9.84 6.91 -4.46
N VAL A 156 -9.06 7.40 -5.41
CA VAL A 156 -7.93 8.30 -5.18
C VAL A 156 -8.22 9.64 -5.83
N THR A 157 -8.09 10.72 -5.06
CA THR A 157 -8.31 12.10 -5.56
C THR A 157 -6.97 12.81 -5.69
N LEU A 158 -6.64 13.24 -6.90
CA LEU A 158 -5.40 13.93 -7.21
C LEU A 158 -5.64 15.42 -7.43
N LEU A 159 -4.72 16.25 -6.94
CA LEU A 159 -4.67 17.69 -7.15
C LEU A 159 -3.34 18.08 -7.79
N PRO A 160 -3.25 18.02 -9.14
CA PRO A 160 -2.02 18.38 -9.85
C PRO A 160 -1.71 19.88 -9.78
N GLY A 161 -2.75 20.71 -9.67
CA GLY A 161 -2.62 22.17 -9.70
C GLY A 161 -2.02 22.81 -8.44
N TRP A 162 -1.74 22.03 -7.39
CA TRP A 162 -1.22 22.53 -6.13
C TRP A 162 -0.28 21.50 -5.47
N GLY A 163 0.96 21.44 -5.97
CA GLY A 163 2.04 20.62 -5.41
C GLY A 163 1.90 19.11 -5.62
N ALA A 164 1.26 18.68 -6.71
CA ALA A 164 1.09 17.27 -7.09
C ALA A 164 0.57 16.38 -5.94
N ARG A 165 -0.54 16.79 -5.35
CA ARG A 165 -1.08 16.15 -4.14
C ARG A 165 -1.96 14.95 -4.46
N ILE A 166 -1.86 13.92 -3.63
CA ILE A 166 -2.94 12.95 -3.40
C ILE A 166 -3.73 13.46 -2.20
N LEU A 167 -4.93 13.98 -2.44
CA LEU A 167 -5.77 14.56 -1.38
C LEU A 167 -6.50 13.50 -0.55
N SER A 168 -6.82 12.37 -1.15
CA SER A 168 -7.66 11.34 -0.52
C SER A 168 -7.33 9.99 -1.12
N ILE A 169 -7.29 8.97 -0.25
CA ILE A 169 -7.31 7.56 -0.62
C ILE A 169 -8.46 6.94 0.16
N PHE A 170 -9.60 6.79 -0.51
CA PHE A 170 -10.81 6.28 0.10
C PHE A 170 -10.96 4.78 -0.15
N TYR A 171 -10.84 3.96 0.90
CA TYR A 171 -11.07 2.52 0.89
C TYR A 171 -12.56 2.21 1.03
N LYS A 172 -13.17 1.80 -0.08
CA LYS A 172 -14.61 1.61 -0.26
C LYS A 172 -15.22 0.52 0.63
N PRO A 173 -14.58 -0.66 0.81
CA PRO A 173 -15.20 -1.77 1.54
C PRO A 173 -15.51 -1.48 3.01
N ARG A 174 -14.75 -0.58 3.65
CA ARG A 174 -15.02 -0.14 5.04
C ARG A 174 -15.46 1.31 5.17
N ASN A 175 -15.70 2.01 4.05
CA ASN A 175 -16.03 3.44 4.04
C ASN A 175 -15.00 4.22 4.88
N MET A 176 -13.73 4.08 4.51
CA MET A 176 -12.58 4.52 5.29
C MET A 176 -11.74 5.49 4.45
N GLU A 177 -11.51 6.69 4.97
CA GLU A 177 -10.47 7.58 4.46
C GLU A 177 -9.13 7.21 5.12
N LEU A 178 -8.04 7.21 4.36
CA LEU A 178 -6.70 6.91 4.87
C LEU A 178 -5.91 8.17 5.22
N LEU A 179 -6.22 9.28 4.55
CA LEU A 179 -5.44 10.51 4.62
C LEU A 179 -6.21 11.61 5.36
N SER A 180 -5.47 12.43 6.09
CA SER A 180 -6.01 13.71 6.53
C SER A 180 -6.11 14.66 5.35
N TYR A 181 -7.22 15.40 5.26
CA TYR A 181 -7.41 16.43 4.24
C TYR A 181 -8.34 17.55 4.72
N ALA A 182 -8.25 18.72 4.07
CA ALA A 182 -8.86 19.97 4.52
C ALA A 182 -10.37 20.16 4.24
N LYS A 183 -11.17 19.08 4.32
CA LYS A 183 -12.63 19.17 4.22
C LYS A 183 -13.26 19.26 5.63
N GLY A 184 -14.55 19.52 5.73
CA GLY A 184 -15.22 19.56 7.04
C GLY A 184 -14.93 20.82 7.86
N ASP A 185 -15.26 20.81 9.15
CA ASP A 185 -15.16 21.96 10.07
C ASP A 185 -13.71 22.39 10.38
N LYS A 186 -12.74 21.50 10.19
CA LYS A 186 -11.31 21.82 10.16
C LYS A 186 -10.91 22.30 8.75
N PHE A 187 -10.46 23.55 8.63
CA PHE A 187 -9.97 24.18 7.39
C PHE A 187 -8.43 24.23 7.41
N SER A 188 -7.79 24.40 6.26
CA SER A 188 -6.34 24.63 6.20
C SER A 188 -5.98 25.99 6.78
N ASP A 189 -5.11 25.98 7.79
CA ASP A 189 -4.57 27.21 8.40
C ASP A 189 -3.18 27.55 7.84
N ILE A 190 -2.81 28.81 7.96
CA ILE A 190 -1.51 29.30 7.55
C ILE A 190 -0.53 29.01 8.67
N ILE A 191 0.51 28.26 8.35
CA ILE A 191 1.62 28.01 9.26
C ILE A 191 2.66 29.08 9.01
N TYR A 192 3.00 29.83 10.04
CA TYR A 192 4.08 30.82 10.01
C TYR A 192 5.22 30.33 10.88
N ALA A 193 6.35 30.02 10.26
CA ALA A 193 7.51 29.44 10.90
C ALA A 193 8.79 30.09 10.34
N PRO A 194 9.37 31.06 11.08
CA PRO A 194 10.54 31.81 10.65
C PRO A 194 11.71 30.96 10.22
N GLY A 195 12.18 31.19 9.01
CA GLY A 195 13.21 30.47 8.32
C GLY A 195 12.90 29.01 8.07
N ALA A 196 11.66 28.52 8.17
CA ALA A 196 11.33 27.10 8.02
C ALA A 196 10.87 26.72 6.61
N PHE A 197 10.21 27.61 5.88
CA PHE A 197 9.61 27.31 4.58
C PHE A 197 10.23 28.10 3.44
N TYR A 198 10.15 27.56 2.22
CA TYR A 198 10.81 28.17 1.07
C TYR A 198 10.31 29.57 0.77
N TYR A 199 9.02 29.90 0.93
CA TYR A 199 8.44 31.21 0.63
C TYR A 199 8.16 32.00 1.92
N ASP A 200 8.97 33.02 2.20
CA ASP A 200 8.93 33.99 3.32
C ASP A 200 8.24 33.51 4.59
N ASP A 201 8.74 32.39 5.13
CA ASP A 201 8.37 31.85 6.45
C ASP A 201 6.92 31.36 6.57
N TRP A 202 6.25 31.04 5.47
CA TRP A 202 4.86 30.56 5.52
C TRP A 202 4.56 29.35 4.62
N LEU A 203 3.48 28.65 4.99
CA LEU A 203 2.95 27.50 4.26
C LEU A 203 1.44 27.38 4.50
N LEU A 204 0.73 26.84 3.50
CA LEU A 204 -0.68 26.45 3.63
C LEU A 204 -0.83 24.96 3.32
N LEU A 205 -1.25 24.17 4.32
CA LEU A 205 -1.30 22.71 4.25
C LEU A 205 -2.72 22.18 4.01
N PRO A 206 -3.04 21.60 2.84
CA PRO A 206 -4.30 20.89 2.60
C PRO A 206 -4.35 19.46 3.19
N GLY A 207 -3.26 18.96 3.77
CA GLY A 207 -3.07 17.55 4.10
C GLY A 207 -2.70 16.71 2.87
N GLY A 208 -2.95 15.40 2.95
CA GLY A 208 -2.72 14.42 1.88
C GLY A 208 -1.27 13.95 1.76
N ILE A 209 -0.92 13.45 0.58
CA ILE A 209 0.45 13.05 0.22
C ILE A 209 0.99 13.99 -0.85
N ASN A 210 2.23 14.49 -0.72
CA ASN A 210 2.89 15.28 -1.76
C ASN A 210 4.41 15.07 -1.82
N PRO A 211 5.02 15.18 -3.01
CA PRO A 211 6.47 15.28 -3.14
C PRO A 211 6.95 16.67 -2.71
N THR A 212 8.20 16.74 -2.24
CA THR A 212 8.93 17.96 -1.91
C THR A 212 10.33 17.87 -2.53
N PHE A 213 10.75 18.94 -3.19
CA PHE A 213 12.05 19.03 -3.87
C PHE A 213 12.34 20.50 -4.28
N PRO A 214 13.58 20.84 -4.70
CA PRO A 214 14.84 20.10 -4.55
C PRO A 214 15.57 20.44 -3.23
N GLU A 215 14.86 20.94 -2.23
CA GLU A 215 15.39 21.38 -0.94
C GLU A 215 14.49 20.82 0.18
N GLY A 216 15.01 20.77 1.40
CA GLY A 216 14.32 20.19 2.56
C GLY A 216 12.99 20.84 2.93
N GLU A 217 12.35 20.31 3.98
CA GLU A 217 10.97 20.68 4.38
C GLU A 217 10.00 20.47 3.21
N HIS A 218 9.08 21.42 2.98
CA HIS A 218 8.10 21.33 1.90
C HIS A 218 8.66 21.67 0.51
N GLY A 219 9.97 21.96 0.40
CA GLY A 219 10.63 22.32 -0.84
C GLY A 219 10.05 23.58 -1.49
N LYS A 220 10.28 23.75 -2.79
CA LYS A 220 9.82 24.92 -3.55
C LYS A 220 8.41 24.75 -4.11
N TYR A 221 8.00 23.52 -4.39
CA TYR A 221 6.87 23.26 -5.27
C TYR A 221 5.58 22.85 -4.54
N TRP A 222 5.47 23.09 -3.24
CA TRP A 222 4.32 22.65 -2.43
C TRP A 222 2.98 23.32 -2.79
N GLY A 223 3.02 24.50 -3.41
CA GLY A 223 1.86 25.29 -3.86
C GLY A 223 1.83 25.52 -5.37
N GLU A 224 2.79 24.96 -6.11
CA GLU A 224 2.98 25.20 -7.53
C GLU A 224 2.19 24.18 -8.38
N PRO A 225 1.72 24.55 -9.58
CA PRO A 225 1.07 23.59 -10.48
C PRO A 225 2.09 22.63 -11.12
N TRP A 226 1.70 21.37 -11.26
CA TRP A 226 2.46 20.33 -11.93
C TRP A 226 1.81 19.94 -13.26
N ILE A 227 2.62 19.49 -14.22
CA ILE A 227 2.13 18.99 -15.50
C ILE A 227 1.46 17.64 -15.26
N PHE A 228 0.17 17.53 -15.62
CA PHE A 228 -0.60 16.29 -15.51
C PHE A 228 -0.73 15.59 -16.86
N GLN A 229 -0.45 14.29 -16.90
CA GLN A 229 -0.53 13.47 -18.12
C GLN A 229 -1.16 12.10 -17.83
N SER A 230 -1.97 11.61 -18.76
CA SER A 230 -2.40 10.21 -18.74
C SER A 230 -1.34 9.35 -19.43
N ILE A 231 -0.86 8.30 -18.75
CA ILE A 231 0.19 7.41 -19.25
C ILE A 231 -0.43 6.11 -19.77
N GLU A 232 -1.31 5.49 -18.98
CA GLU A 232 -1.99 4.25 -19.30
C GLU A 232 -3.44 4.28 -18.81
N GLU A 233 -4.39 3.84 -19.64
CA GLU A 233 -5.77 3.54 -19.22
C GLU A 233 -6.21 2.23 -19.90
N THR A 234 -5.98 1.11 -19.20
CA THR A 234 -6.31 -0.24 -19.67
C THR A 234 -7.41 -0.86 -18.81
N ASN A 235 -7.82 -2.08 -19.18
CA ASN A 235 -8.72 -2.84 -18.32
C ASN A 235 -8.03 -3.22 -16.99
N THR A 236 -6.71 -3.38 -16.95
CA THR A 236 -5.96 -3.85 -15.78
C THR A 236 -5.44 -2.74 -14.88
N ALA A 237 -5.17 -1.55 -15.41
CA ALA A 237 -4.61 -0.44 -14.64
C ALA A 237 -4.95 0.92 -15.26
N VAL A 238 -4.91 1.95 -14.43
CA VAL A 238 -4.80 3.36 -14.85
C VAL A 238 -3.54 3.94 -14.24
N THR A 239 -2.71 4.59 -15.06
CA THR A 239 -1.50 5.31 -14.64
C THR A 239 -1.52 6.74 -15.16
N VAL A 240 -1.23 7.68 -14.27
CA VAL A 240 -1.10 9.11 -14.60
C VAL A 240 0.23 9.64 -14.05
N ARG A 241 0.77 10.68 -14.69
CA ARG A 241 1.99 11.37 -14.28
C ARG A 241 1.68 12.78 -13.81
N MET A 242 2.24 13.19 -12.68
CA MET A 242 2.44 14.58 -12.29
C MET A 242 3.93 14.90 -12.38
N SER A 243 4.30 15.91 -13.18
CA SER A 243 5.72 16.25 -13.44
C SER A 243 6.03 17.72 -13.15
N ARG A 244 7.19 17.98 -12.55
CA ARG A 244 7.74 19.34 -12.37
C ARG A 244 9.25 19.34 -12.53
N THR A 245 9.75 20.31 -13.29
CA THR A 245 11.18 20.63 -13.40
C THR A 245 11.50 21.80 -12.48
N ASP A 246 12.64 21.74 -11.80
CA ASP A 246 13.10 22.82 -10.94
C ASP A 246 13.51 24.05 -11.77
N ASP A 247 12.60 25.01 -11.86
CA ASP A 247 12.73 26.26 -12.61
C ASP A 247 12.59 27.54 -11.75
N ILE A 248 12.35 27.39 -10.44
CA ILE A 248 12.16 28.50 -9.50
C ILE A 248 13.43 28.79 -8.69
N HIS A 249 13.79 30.08 -8.66
CA HIS A 249 14.82 30.63 -7.77
C HIS A 249 14.35 31.96 -7.18
N TRP A 250 13.63 31.90 -6.06
CA TRP A 250 13.14 33.08 -5.36
C TRP A 250 14.27 33.79 -4.61
N ALA A 251 14.35 35.11 -4.77
CA ALA A 251 15.43 35.93 -4.22
C ALA A 251 15.33 36.11 -2.69
N GLY A 252 14.12 36.07 -2.12
CA GLY A 252 13.90 36.28 -0.69
C GLY A 252 13.96 35.01 0.16
N ARG A 253 14.26 33.84 -0.44
CA ARG A 253 14.29 32.55 0.27
C ARG A 253 15.15 32.56 1.53
N PRO A 254 14.77 31.85 2.60
CA PRO A 254 15.61 31.76 3.77
C PRO A 254 16.98 31.16 3.40
N GLY A 255 18.03 31.64 4.06
CA GLY A 255 19.41 31.36 3.63
C GLY A 255 19.83 29.88 3.63
N LYS A 256 19.12 29.01 4.35
CA LYS A 256 19.36 27.56 4.40
C LYS A 256 18.80 26.79 3.20
N PHE A 257 18.00 27.45 2.36
CA PHE A 257 17.51 26.93 1.08
C PHE A 257 18.48 27.38 -0.01
N ASP A 258 19.63 26.71 -0.12
CA ASP A 258 20.79 27.17 -0.89
C ASP A 258 21.19 26.29 -2.08
N ASN A 259 20.41 25.25 -2.42
CA ASN A 259 20.63 24.42 -3.61
C ASN A 259 20.45 25.20 -4.92
N GLY A 260 19.77 26.35 -4.86
CA GLY A 260 19.63 27.26 -5.98
C GLY A 260 18.84 26.60 -7.12
N LEU A 261 19.18 26.92 -8.37
CA LEU A 261 18.47 26.37 -9.54
C LEU A 261 19.12 25.06 -9.99
N THR A 262 18.62 23.93 -9.49
CA THR A 262 19.14 22.58 -9.76
C THR A 262 18.81 22.13 -11.18
N GLY A 263 17.63 22.49 -11.70
CA GLY A 263 17.15 22.05 -13.01
C GLY A 263 16.73 20.58 -13.06
N MET A 264 16.62 19.88 -11.93
CA MET A 264 16.16 18.49 -11.90
C MET A 264 14.68 18.36 -12.26
N THR A 265 14.27 17.24 -12.84
CA THR A 265 12.85 16.89 -13.03
C THR A 265 12.46 15.81 -12.04
N VAL A 266 11.29 15.98 -11.44
CA VAL A 266 10.59 14.93 -10.68
C VAL A 266 9.34 14.55 -11.46
N ASP A 267 9.23 13.26 -11.79
CA ASP A 267 8.01 12.63 -12.26
C ASP A 267 7.45 11.77 -11.12
N MET A 268 6.16 11.96 -10.82
CA MET A 268 5.38 11.15 -9.88
C MET A 268 4.27 10.43 -10.67
N ASP A 269 4.49 9.15 -10.95
CA ASP A 269 3.51 8.29 -11.61
C ASP A 269 2.63 7.60 -10.56
N ILE A 270 1.32 7.72 -10.69
CA ILE A 270 0.34 7.11 -9.80
C ILE A 270 -0.41 6.04 -10.57
N THR A 271 -0.34 4.80 -10.09
CA THR A 271 -0.95 3.63 -10.71
C THR A 271 -2.00 3.01 -9.80
N ILE A 272 -3.21 2.81 -10.34
CA ILE A 272 -4.32 2.10 -9.68
C ILE A 272 -4.64 0.85 -10.49
N TYR A 273 -4.36 -0.31 -9.89
CA TYR A 273 -4.61 -1.61 -10.51
C TYR A 273 -6.04 -2.09 -10.31
N ARG A 274 -6.54 -2.94 -11.20
CA ARG A 274 -7.81 -3.65 -11.00
C ARG A 274 -7.68 -4.64 -9.82
N ASN A 275 -8.73 -4.76 -9.00
CA ASN A 275 -8.83 -5.73 -7.89
C ASN A 275 -7.72 -5.58 -6.82
N ARG A 276 -7.06 -4.40 -6.72
CA ARG A 276 -6.09 -4.11 -5.66
C ARG A 276 -6.46 -2.86 -4.87
N ALA A 277 -6.53 -3.00 -3.55
CA ALA A 277 -6.66 -1.90 -2.62
C ALA A 277 -5.27 -1.30 -2.33
N CYS A 278 -4.63 -0.71 -3.35
CA CYS A 278 -3.27 -0.21 -3.26
C CYS A 278 -3.09 0.95 -4.23
N VAL A 279 -2.41 2.02 -3.77
CA VAL A 279 -1.89 3.08 -4.62
C VAL A 279 -0.41 2.81 -4.83
N GLU A 280 0.02 2.57 -6.07
CA GLU A 280 1.46 2.56 -6.41
C GLU A 280 1.86 3.95 -6.85
N ILE A 281 2.99 4.43 -6.32
CA ILE A 281 3.63 5.69 -6.67
C ILE A 281 5.03 5.38 -7.16
N THR A 282 5.33 5.66 -8.42
CA THR A 282 6.70 5.60 -8.95
C THR A 282 7.28 7.00 -9.00
N TYR A 283 8.40 7.22 -8.33
CA TYR A 283 9.15 8.46 -8.42
C TYR A 283 10.31 8.29 -9.40
N THR A 284 10.45 9.23 -10.34
CA THR A 284 11.62 9.29 -11.23
C THR A 284 12.26 10.67 -11.11
N LEU A 285 13.51 10.68 -10.66
CA LEU A 285 14.32 11.88 -10.50
C LEU A 285 15.34 11.92 -11.62
N THR A 286 15.34 13.01 -12.38
CA THR A 286 16.24 13.21 -13.52
C THR A 286 17.10 14.45 -13.31
N ASN A 287 18.43 14.27 -13.32
CA ASN A 287 19.34 15.40 -13.46
C ASN A 287 19.44 15.81 -14.93
N ASN A 288 18.89 16.97 -15.31
CA ASN A 288 18.94 17.45 -16.69
C ASN A 288 20.27 18.11 -17.08
N LYS A 289 21.24 18.19 -16.15
CA LYS A 289 22.54 18.84 -16.37
C LYS A 289 23.65 17.83 -16.58
N THR A 290 24.72 18.31 -17.20
CA THR A 290 25.96 17.56 -17.41
C THR A 290 26.94 17.69 -16.23
N GLU A 291 26.46 18.12 -15.07
CA GLU A 291 27.22 18.31 -13.83
C GLU A 291 26.43 17.71 -12.66
N THR A 292 27.13 17.33 -11.59
CA THR A 292 26.48 16.86 -10.36
C THR A 292 25.69 17.99 -9.72
N ILE A 293 24.48 17.70 -9.25
CA ILE A 293 23.62 18.65 -8.54
C ILE A 293 23.36 18.17 -7.11
N PRO A 294 23.35 19.08 -6.11
CA PRO A 294 22.76 18.80 -4.81
C PRO A 294 21.23 18.80 -4.92
N TYR A 295 20.57 17.98 -4.12
CA TYR A 295 19.13 18.00 -3.98
C TYR A 295 18.69 17.37 -2.65
N GLU A 296 17.49 17.72 -2.24
CA GLU A 296 16.68 16.91 -1.34
C GLU A 296 15.38 16.54 -2.04
N PHE A 297 14.95 15.30 -1.84
CA PHE A 297 13.62 14.83 -2.22
C PHE A 297 13.00 14.14 -1.02
N TRP A 298 11.78 14.54 -0.69
CA TRP A 298 10.95 13.84 0.29
C TRP A 298 9.52 13.68 -0.22
N MET A 299 8.88 12.59 0.16
CA MET A 299 7.42 12.46 0.14
C MET A 299 6.92 12.74 1.55
N ALA A 300 5.92 13.62 1.67
CA ALA A 300 5.23 13.93 2.91
C ALA A 300 3.83 13.30 2.88
N ALA A 301 3.45 12.52 3.89
CA ALA A 301 2.13 11.90 4.00
C ALA A 301 1.44 12.23 5.33
N ALA A 302 0.35 12.98 5.27
CA ALA A 302 -0.53 13.25 6.41
C ALA A 302 -1.53 12.08 6.60
N LEU A 303 -1.18 11.14 7.47
CA LEU A 303 -1.90 9.89 7.68
C LEU A 303 -2.93 10.00 8.81
N ALA A 304 -4.17 9.60 8.50
CA ALA A 304 -5.25 9.56 9.47
C ALA A 304 -6.35 8.60 8.98
N PRO A 305 -6.29 7.29 9.32
CA PRO A 305 -7.36 6.33 9.02
C PRO A 305 -8.62 6.63 9.85
N LEU A 306 -9.75 6.92 9.19
CA LEU A 306 -10.96 7.42 9.85
C LEU A 306 -12.22 7.38 8.96
N PRO A 307 -13.42 7.51 9.56
CA PRO A 307 -14.65 7.74 8.81
C PRO A 307 -14.58 9.01 7.94
N PRO A 308 -15.08 9.03 6.69
CA PRO A 308 -14.84 10.09 5.71
C PRO A 308 -15.45 11.45 6.03
N ASP A 309 -16.32 11.51 7.04
CA ASP A 309 -16.90 12.75 7.58
C ASP A 309 -15.98 13.44 8.60
N GLN A 310 -14.96 12.74 9.08
CA GLN A 310 -13.91 13.27 9.95
C GLN A 310 -12.70 13.71 9.11
N THR A 311 -11.85 14.58 9.65
CA THR A 311 -10.60 15.02 9.00
C THR A 311 -9.38 14.95 9.91
N ALA A 312 -9.59 14.35 11.08
CA ALA A 312 -8.59 14.13 12.10
C ALA A 312 -9.04 12.90 12.89
N THR A 313 -8.09 12.03 13.19
CA THR A 313 -8.31 10.86 14.05
C THR A 313 -8.22 11.23 15.54
N SER A 314 -8.47 10.26 16.41
CA SER A 314 -8.34 10.41 17.85
C SER A 314 -6.88 10.35 18.30
N SER A 315 -6.67 10.61 19.59
CA SER A 315 -5.35 10.43 20.23
C SER A 315 -4.92 8.97 20.34
N ASN A 316 -5.78 8.01 19.96
CA ASN A 316 -5.51 6.57 19.93
C ASN A 316 -4.88 6.12 18.60
N LEU A 317 -4.21 7.05 17.91
CA LEU A 317 -3.40 6.80 16.73
C LEU A 317 -1.99 6.40 17.16
N GLU A 318 -1.50 5.31 16.58
CA GLU A 318 -0.14 4.79 16.78
C GLU A 318 0.61 4.80 15.47
N ILE A 319 1.90 5.18 15.50
CA ILE A 319 2.86 4.93 14.42
C ILE A 319 3.38 3.50 14.55
N VAL A 320 3.28 2.73 13.46
CA VAL A 320 3.81 1.36 13.38
C VAL A 320 4.93 1.31 12.35
N MET A 321 6.09 0.77 12.73
CA MET A 321 7.29 0.73 11.90
C MET A 321 8.36 -0.22 12.47
N GLU A 322 9.20 -0.80 11.61
CA GLU A 322 10.44 -1.51 12.01
C GLU A 322 11.59 -0.52 12.23
N GLN A 323 11.44 0.40 13.19
CA GLN A 323 12.47 1.38 13.51
C GLN A 323 12.49 1.64 15.02
N GLU A 324 13.52 1.13 15.70
CA GLU A 324 13.61 1.19 17.16
C GLU A 324 14.15 2.52 17.69
N LYS A 325 14.89 3.26 16.88
CA LYS A 325 15.61 4.47 17.32
C LYS A 325 15.29 5.69 16.49
N ILE A 326 15.19 6.81 17.18
CA ILE A 326 14.97 8.12 16.58
C ILE A 326 15.98 9.15 17.11
N ALA A 327 16.27 10.15 16.27
CA ALA A 327 17.00 11.35 16.64
C ALA A 327 16.03 12.50 16.95
N LEU A 328 16.23 13.17 18.07
CA LEU A 328 15.45 14.33 18.53
C LEU A 328 16.32 15.59 18.60
N ARG A 329 16.30 16.42 17.55
CA ARG A 329 17.11 17.65 17.48
C ARG A 329 16.55 18.76 18.39
N ASP A 330 17.42 19.70 18.80
CA ASP A 330 17.31 20.63 19.95
C ASP A 330 16.09 21.59 20.02
N TRP A 331 15.15 21.55 19.09
CA TRP A 331 14.00 22.48 19.08
C TRP A 331 12.84 22.04 19.98
N TRP A 332 12.65 20.74 20.22
CA TRP A 332 11.50 20.21 20.97
C TRP A 332 11.93 19.41 22.22
N ASN A 333 12.54 20.12 23.18
CA ASN A 333 13.03 19.53 24.42
C ASN A 333 11.99 18.71 25.21
N TRP A 334 10.69 18.96 25.02
CA TRP A 334 9.64 18.17 25.66
C TRP A 334 9.62 16.72 25.17
N MET A 335 9.91 16.47 23.88
CA MET A 335 9.94 15.12 23.30
C MET A 335 11.02 14.27 23.97
N LYS A 336 12.19 14.87 24.25
CA LYS A 336 13.31 14.23 24.96
C LYS A 336 12.93 13.74 26.37
N THR A 337 11.86 14.28 26.96
CA THR A 337 11.36 13.86 28.29
C THR A 337 10.30 12.76 28.24
N VAL A 338 9.77 12.46 27.06
CA VAL A 338 8.75 11.42 26.85
C VAL A 338 9.43 10.06 26.74
N GLU A 339 10.44 9.96 25.88
CA GLU A 339 11.14 8.71 25.60
C GLU A 339 12.15 8.32 26.67
N THR A 340 12.51 7.03 26.64
CA THR A 340 13.62 6.51 27.45
C THR A 340 14.93 6.76 26.69
N ASP A 341 15.85 7.47 27.33
CA ASP A 341 17.19 7.77 26.79
C ASP A 341 18.00 6.47 26.69
N ASP A 342 18.17 5.98 25.45
CA ASP A 342 19.11 4.89 25.15
C ASP A 342 20.47 5.47 24.77
N SER A 343 21.17 5.82 25.83
CA SER A 343 22.62 5.80 25.99
C SER A 343 23.42 7.03 25.56
N LEU A 344 24.37 7.35 26.45
CA LEU A 344 25.50 8.27 26.31
C LEU A 344 25.11 9.74 26.00
N PRO A 345 25.39 10.69 26.91
CA PRO A 345 24.84 12.05 26.91
C PRO A 345 25.20 13.00 25.73
N SER A 346 25.55 12.53 24.52
CA SER A 346 26.04 13.39 23.43
C SER A 346 25.29 13.38 22.09
N ASP A 347 24.44 12.41 21.75
CA ASP A 347 24.02 12.21 20.34
C ASP A 347 22.52 12.48 20.06
N ASP A 348 21.72 12.82 21.09
CA ASP A 348 20.28 13.10 20.96
C ASP A 348 19.46 11.95 20.32
N VAL A 349 19.86 10.71 20.62
CA VAL A 349 19.21 9.47 20.13
C VAL A 349 18.40 8.82 21.25
N TYR A 350 17.18 8.38 20.94
CA TYR A 350 16.24 7.84 21.91
C TYR A 350 15.60 6.56 21.38
N GLN A 351 15.15 5.68 22.28
CA GLN A 351 14.23 4.61 21.91
C GLN A 351 12.94 5.23 21.39
N PHE A 352 12.36 4.63 20.35
CA PHE A 352 11.04 4.96 19.85
C PHE A 352 10.03 3.97 20.42
N ASP A 353 9.22 4.43 21.37
CA ASP A 353 8.23 3.61 22.06
C ASP A 353 7.02 4.49 22.39
N LYS A 354 7.20 5.46 23.29
CA LYS A 354 6.08 6.27 23.76
C LYS A 354 5.62 7.29 22.73
N LEU A 355 6.53 7.85 21.93
CA LEU A 355 6.21 8.79 20.87
C LEU A 355 5.59 8.11 19.64
N ALA A 356 5.51 6.77 19.61
CA ALA A 356 4.64 6.10 18.64
C ALA A 356 3.17 6.51 18.80
N TRP A 357 2.75 6.82 20.03
CA TRP A 357 1.37 7.11 20.36
C TRP A 357 1.06 8.60 20.37
N LEU A 358 0.04 9.02 19.61
CA LEU A 358 -0.34 10.43 19.47
C LEU A 358 -0.74 11.07 20.81
N TYR A 359 -1.33 10.33 21.75
CA TYR A 359 -1.68 10.87 23.07
C TYR A 359 -0.47 11.31 23.91
N ASN A 360 0.74 10.84 23.59
CA ASN A 360 1.97 11.26 24.28
C ASN A 360 2.58 12.54 23.70
N TRP A 361 2.07 13.03 22.57
CA TRP A 361 2.54 14.26 21.94
C TRP A 361 1.91 15.49 22.61
N GLN A 362 2.76 16.32 23.23
CA GLN A 362 2.33 17.52 23.98
C GLN A 362 2.20 18.77 23.11
N GLY A 363 2.56 18.68 21.84
CA GLY A 363 2.51 19.75 20.85
C GLY A 363 3.26 19.36 19.58
N SER A 364 3.56 20.33 18.72
CA SER A 364 4.38 20.12 17.52
C SER A 364 5.76 19.57 17.86
N GLY A 365 6.26 18.67 17.03
CA GLY A 365 7.57 18.03 17.19
C GLY A 365 8.05 17.36 15.90
N ILE A 366 9.36 17.18 15.78
CA ILE A 366 9.98 16.40 14.70
C ILE A 366 10.89 15.34 15.31
N ALA A 367 10.85 14.14 14.73
CA ALA A 367 11.84 13.11 14.92
C ALA A 367 12.33 12.59 13.56
N TYR A 368 13.54 12.04 13.53
CA TYR A 368 14.09 11.33 12.37
C TYR A 368 14.44 9.91 12.77
N ALA A 369 14.29 8.94 11.87
CA ALA A 369 14.87 7.62 12.05
C ALA A 369 16.38 7.72 12.26
N TRP A 370 16.96 6.82 13.05
CA TRP A 370 18.39 6.83 13.34
C TRP A 370 19.04 5.45 13.26
N PRO A 371 20.26 5.32 12.69
CA PRO A 371 21.01 6.34 11.97
C PRO A 371 20.36 6.72 10.62
N ASP A 372 20.09 5.75 9.78
CA ASP A 372 19.19 5.87 8.63
C ASP A 372 18.07 4.83 8.83
N THR A 373 17.13 4.72 7.90
CA THR A 373 16.16 3.61 7.92
C THR A 373 16.45 2.59 6.83
N ASP A 374 16.42 1.31 7.20
CA ASP A 374 16.34 0.16 6.30
C ASP A 374 14.92 -0.46 6.31
N ASN A 375 13.97 0.26 6.89
CA ASN A 375 12.61 -0.21 7.08
C ASN A 375 11.82 -0.23 5.76
N GLY A 376 11.36 -1.41 5.37
CA GLY A 376 10.56 -1.63 4.17
C GLY A 376 9.13 -1.08 4.26
N TRP A 377 8.63 -0.76 5.46
CA TRP A 377 7.26 -0.30 5.66
C TRP A 377 7.07 0.52 6.94
N TRP A 378 6.21 1.53 6.88
CA TRP A 378 5.79 2.26 8.08
C TRP A 378 4.39 2.79 7.88
N GLY A 379 3.72 3.19 8.94
CA GLY A 379 2.39 3.78 8.82
C GLY A 379 1.78 4.10 10.16
N VAL A 380 0.46 4.11 10.18
CA VAL A 380 -0.29 4.34 11.41
C VAL A 380 -1.47 3.37 11.52
N ILE A 381 -1.83 3.02 12.76
CA ILE A 381 -3.08 2.34 13.12
C ILE A 381 -3.90 3.26 14.01
N ASN A 382 -5.16 3.44 13.65
CA ASN A 382 -6.17 3.99 14.53
C ASN A 382 -6.86 2.87 15.31
N HIS A 383 -6.54 2.77 16.60
CA HIS A 383 -7.02 1.72 17.51
C HIS A 383 -8.48 1.90 17.96
N ASP A 384 -9.15 2.99 17.58
CA ASP A 384 -10.60 3.10 17.80
C ASP A 384 -11.40 2.14 16.88
N TYR A 385 -10.80 1.78 15.75
CA TYR A 385 -11.43 0.95 14.72
C TYR A 385 -10.54 -0.21 14.24
N ASN A 386 -9.28 -0.28 14.66
CA ASN A 386 -8.21 -1.12 14.10
C ASN A 386 -8.10 -0.93 12.58
N TRP A 387 -8.07 0.35 12.18
CA TRP A 387 -7.95 0.79 10.80
C TRP A 387 -6.57 1.40 10.60
N GLY A 388 -5.84 0.93 9.60
CA GLY A 388 -4.50 1.42 9.33
C GLY A 388 -4.30 1.89 7.90
N VAL A 389 -3.22 2.61 7.72
CA VAL A 389 -2.62 2.92 6.42
C VAL A 389 -1.12 2.75 6.55
N LEU A 390 -0.55 1.98 5.63
CA LEU A 390 0.89 1.72 5.57
C LEU A 390 1.44 2.22 4.24
N ARG A 391 2.62 2.83 4.32
CA ARG A 391 3.54 3.04 3.20
C ARG A 391 4.49 1.86 3.16
N THR A 392 4.66 1.22 1.99
CA THR A 392 5.69 0.19 1.76
C THR A 392 6.60 0.58 0.59
N ILE A 393 7.80 0.01 0.51
CA ILE A 393 8.78 0.24 -0.56
C ILE A 393 9.40 -1.08 -1.03
N ASP A 394 9.75 -1.18 -2.30
CA ASP A 394 10.40 -2.37 -2.87
C ASP A 394 11.86 -2.53 -2.38
N ASP A 395 12.61 -1.42 -2.30
CA ASP A 395 13.98 -1.38 -1.79
C ASP A 395 14.15 -0.16 -0.86
N PRO A 396 14.28 -0.35 0.47
CA PRO A 396 14.40 0.76 1.42
C PRO A 396 15.67 1.60 1.20
N SER A 397 16.70 1.07 0.54
CA SER A 397 17.91 1.83 0.22
C SER A 397 17.67 2.96 -0.78
N ASP A 398 16.57 2.92 -1.53
CA ASP A 398 16.17 4.02 -2.40
C ASP A 398 15.66 5.23 -1.59
N SER A 399 15.16 5.03 -0.38
CA SER A 399 14.61 6.07 0.49
C SER A 399 15.07 5.90 1.95
N PRO A 400 16.37 6.11 2.25
CA PRO A 400 16.95 5.88 3.57
C PRO A 400 16.51 6.90 4.64
N GLY A 401 15.87 8.00 4.23
CA GLY A 401 15.34 9.01 5.14
C GLY A 401 13.94 8.68 5.62
N MET A 402 13.71 8.81 6.93
CA MET A 402 12.37 8.81 7.51
C MET A 402 12.25 9.93 8.54
N LYS A 403 11.22 10.77 8.37
CA LYS A 403 10.88 11.85 9.31
C LYS A 403 9.46 11.65 9.83
N ILE A 404 9.29 11.95 11.11
CA ILE A 404 8.02 11.99 11.82
C ILE A 404 7.73 13.43 12.21
N TRP A 405 6.52 13.91 11.96
CA TRP A 405 5.99 15.13 12.53
C TRP A 405 4.58 14.93 13.06
N GLY A 406 4.26 15.57 14.18
CA GLY A 406 2.92 15.55 14.78
C GLY A 406 2.72 16.78 15.65
N GLU A 407 1.47 17.20 15.86
CA GLU A 407 1.09 18.41 16.64
C GLU A 407 0.42 18.10 17.99
N GLY A 408 0.36 16.83 18.38
CA GLY A 408 -0.42 16.39 19.54
C GLY A 408 -1.87 16.03 19.18
N ALA A 409 -2.61 15.58 20.19
CA ALA A 409 -3.96 15.03 20.05
C ALA A 409 -4.99 15.96 19.37
N ASP A 410 -4.78 17.28 19.38
CA ASP A 410 -5.75 18.26 18.86
C ASP A 410 -5.88 18.24 17.32
N TYR A 411 -4.81 17.88 16.60
CA TYR A 411 -4.81 17.76 15.14
C TYR A 411 -5.17 16.38 14.62
N GLY A 412 -4.92 15.32 15.42
CA GLY A 412 -5.39 13.98 15.09
C GLY A 412 -4.78 13.41 13.81
N MET A 413 -3.47 13.55 13.60
CA MET A 413 -2.76 12.89 12.49
C MET A 413 -1.26 12.85 12.79
N PHE A 414 -0.53 12.01 12.06
CA PHE A 414 0.91 12.13 11.89
C PHE A 414 1.24 12.48 10.45
N GLU A 415 2.23 13.35 10.25
CA GLU A 415 2.91 13.45 8.97
C GLU A 415 4.16 12.56 9.01
N LEU A 416 4.12 11.49 8.23
CA LEU A 416 5.25 10.58 8.05
C LEU A 416 5.86 10.80 6.67
N TRP A 417 7.19 10.80 6.61
CA TRP A 417 7.93 11.21 5.43
C TRP A 417 8.95 10.15 5.03
N SER A 418 9.12 9.95 3.71
CA SER A 418 10.20 9.16 3.12
C SER A 418 11.10 10.08 2.28
N GLY A 419 12.42 9.89 2.29
CA GLY A 419 13.32 10.74 1.52
C GLY A 419 14.66 10.12 1.15
N ASN A 420 15.36 10.76 0.20
CA ASN A 420 16.70 10.33 -0.24
C ASN A 420 17.85 10.80 0.70
N SER A 421 17.53 11.64 1.68
CA SER A 421 18.47 12.20 2.66
C SER A 421 18.10 11.75 4.07
N GLN A 422 19.06 11.72 4.98
CA GLN A 422 18.85 11.26 6.37
C GLN A 422 17.90 12.17 7.18
N GLU A 423 18.10 13.48 7.08
CA GLU A 423 17.30 14.52 7.73
C GLU A 423 17.24 15.76 6.82
N PHE A 424 16.39 16.72 7.14
CA PHE A 424 16.31 17.95 6.35
C PHE A 424 17.61 18.75 6.37
N PHE A 425 17.87 19.48 5.28
CA PHE A 425 19.07 20.31 5.08
C PHE A 425 20.37 19.50 5.03
N VAL A 426 20.25 18.22 4.65
CA VAL A 426 21.36 17.33 4.31
C VAL A 426 21.15 16.90 2.87
N ASP A 427 21.99 17.39 1.96
CA ASP A 427 21.83 17.09 0.53
C ASP A 427 22.19 15.65 0.18
N ALA A 428 21.38 15.08 -0.71
CA ALA A 428 21.79 14.01 -1.61
C ALA A 428 22.38 14.60 -2.91
N TYR A 429 22.98 13.76 -3.75
CA TYR A 429 23.59 14.20 -5.00
C TYR A 429 23.18 13.32 -6.17
N LEU A 430 22.77 13.94 -7.28
CA LEU A 430 22.58 13.25 -8.55
C LEU A 430 23.78 13.50 -9.46
N ALA A 431 24.38 12.44 -9.98
CA ALA A 431 25.43 12.49 -10.98
C ALA A 431 24.92 13.11 -12.31
N PRO A 432 25.83 13.57 -13.19
CA PRO A 432 25.47 14.13 -14.49
C PRO A 432 24.54 13.22 -15.28
N LEU A 433 23.38 13.74 -15.72
CA LEU A 433 22.39 13.01 -16.52
C LEU A 433 21.84 11.74 -15.85
N GLU A 434 22.01 11.59 -14.54
CA GLU A 434 21.49 10.46 -13.79
C GLU A 434 19.96 10.45 -13.77
N VAL A 435 19.40 9.25 -13.86
CA VAL A 435 17.98 8.97 -13.65
C VAL A 435 17.88 7.95 -12.51
N LYS A 436 17.30 8.36 -11.38
CA LYS A 436 16.99 7.47 -10.26
C LYS A 436 15.49 7.17 -10.27
N THR A 437 15.09 5.93 -9.98
CA THR A 437 13.68 5.54 -9.96
C THR A 437 13.42 4.47 -8.91
N TRP A 438 12.35 4.66 -8.13
CA TRP A 438 11.88 3.69 -7.15
C TRP A 438 10.36 3.75 -7.03
N LYS A 439 9.80 2.79 -6.30
CA LYS A 439 8.36 2.66 -6.08
C LYS A 439 8.02 2.66 -4.61
N GLU A 440 6.95 3.35 -4.28
CA GLU A 440 6.31 3.30 -2.98
C GLU A 440 4.84 2.92 -3.15
N TYR A 441 4.26 2.35 -2.11
CA TYR A 441 2.88 1.91 -2.12
C TYR A 441 2.17 2.38 -0.87
N PHE A 442 0.92 2.82 -1.01
CA PHE A 442 0.03 3.07 0.12
C PHE A 442 -1.08 2.04 0.14
N ILE A 443 -1.20 1.32 1.24
CA ILE A 443 -2.17 0.23 1.44
C ILE A 443 -3.01 0.51 2.68
N PRO A 444 -4.33 0.26 2.66
CA PRO A 444 -5.14 0.22 3.87
C PRO A 444 -4.84 -1.07 4.66
N THR A 445 -5.15 -1.07 5.95
CA THR A 445 -5.31 -2.30 6.74
C THR A 445 -6.59 -2.20 7.58
N VAL A 446 -7.20 -3.34 7.88
CA VAL A 446 -8.38 -3.42 8.75
C VAL A 446 -8.26 -4.65 9.62
N ASP A 447 -8.79 -4.59 10.84
CA ASP A 447 -8.84 -5.72 11.76
C ASP A 447 -7.44 -6.29 12.11
N LEU A 448 -6.39 -5.44 12.06
CA LEU A 448 -5.04 -5.69 12.59
C LEU A 448 -4.78 -4.70 13.71
N ALA A 449 -4.39 -5.19 14.90
CA ALA A 449 -4.04 -4.36 16.04
C ALA A 449 -2.57 -3.97 16.02
N GLU A 450 -1.72 -4.81 15.45
CA GLU A 450 -0.28 -4.56 15.29
C GLU A 450 0.15 -4.96 13.88
N ILE A 451 1.36 -4.54 13.47
CA ILE A 451 1.96 -5.00 12.22
C ILE A 451 3.32 -5.61 12.55
N THR A 452 3.50 -6.88 12.17
CA THR A 452 4.78 -7.59 12.29
C THR A 452 5.49 -7.70 10.94
N PHE A 453 4.76 -7.51 9.83
CA PHE A 453 5.32 -7.46 8.48
C PHE A 453 4.36 -6.76 7.53
N ALA A 454 4.89 -5.96 6.59
CA ALA A 454 4.10 -5.47 5.46
C ALA A 454 4.93 -5.32 4.18
N ASN A 455 4.24 -5.45 3.04
CA ASN A 455 4.76 -5.11 1.73
C ASN A 455 3.61 -4.65 0.82
N GLN A 456 3.88 -4.41 -0.46
CA GLN A 456 2.88 -3.94 -1.42
C GLN A 456 1.67 -4.87 -1.57
N ASN A 457 1.78 -6.16 -1.20
CA ASN A 457 0.69 -7.11 -1.31
C ASN A 457 -0.26 -7.07 -0.10
N GLY A 458 0.15 -6.55 1.05
CA GLY A 458 -0.67 -6.46 2.26
C GLY A 458 0.16 -6.36 3.55
N ALA A 459 -0.45 -6.72 4.68
CA ALA A 459 0.20 -6.70 5.99
C ALA A 459 -0.19 -7.91 6.83
N ALA A 460 0.64 -8.25 7.81
CA ALA A 460 0.41 -9.33 8.76
C ALA A 460 0.64 -8.87 10.19
N GLU A 461 -0.13 -9.47 11.10
CA GLU A 461 0.08 -9.50 12.54
C GLU A 461 0.28 -10.97 12.90
N ALA A 462 1.44 -11.33 13.46
CA ALA A 462 1.77 -12.72 13.69
C ALA A 462 2.66 -12.94 14.92
N GLU A 463 2.28 -13.90 15.77
CA GLU A 463 3.03 -14.27 16.97
C GLU A 463 3.14 -15.80 17.08
N VAL A 464 4.30 -16.29 17.55
CA VAL A 464 4.45 -17.69 17.96
C VAL A 464 4.20 -17.84 19.46
N ILE A 465 3.15 -18.58 19.81
CA ILE A 465 2.79 -18.85 21.20
C ILE A 465 3.26 -20.26 21.58
N ILE A 466 4.22 -20.34 22.50
CA ILE A 466 4.80 -21.61 22.96
C ILE A 466 4.00 -22.21 24.12
N GLY A 467 3.49 -23.43 23.93
CA GLY A 467 2.88 -24.24 24.98
C GLY A 467 3.71 -25.47 25.38
N SER A 468 3.23 -26.23 26.37
CA SER A 468 3.98 -27.40 26.88
C SER A 468 3.96 -28.63 25.95
N TYR A 469 2.92 -28.76 25.11
CA TYR A 469 2.76 -29.88 24.16
C TYR A 469 2.40 -29.38 22.76
N THR A 470 1.64 -28.29 22.70
CA THR A 470 1.15 -27.66 21.47
C THR A 470 1.58 -26.19 21.51
N GLY A 471 2.23 -25.73 20.45
CA GLY A 471 2.41 -24.32 20.17
C GLY A 471 1.33 -23.83 19.21
N TYR A 472 1.18 -22.52 19.09
CA TYR A 472 0.25 -21.90 18.15
C TYR A 472 0.96 -20.82 17.36
N ILE A 473 0.58 -20.66 16.10
CA ILE A 473 0.82 -19.45 15.34
C ILE A 473 -0.49 -18.66 15.39
N ASP A 474 -0.52 -17.54 16.09
CA ASP A 474 -1.62 -16.58 15.96
C ASP A 474 -1.28 -15.69 14.77
N LEU A 475 -2.14 -15.69 13.75
CA LEU A 475 -1.85 -15.03 12.49
C LEU A 475 -3.11 -14.33 11.97
N SER A 476 -2.97 -13.04 11.70
CA SER A 476 -3.92 -12.24 10.92
C SER A 476 -3.21 -11.66 9.71
N VAL A 477 -3.81 -11.82 8.52
CA VAL A 477 -3.24 -11.29 7.27
C VAL A 477 -4.28 -10.46 6.56
N PHE A 478 -3.95 -9.21 6.25
CA PHE A 478 -4.70 -8.36 5.32
C PHE A 478 -4.13 -8.49 3.91
N SER A 479 -4.99 -8.67 2.91
CA SER A 479 -4.57 -8.66 1.50
C SER A 479 -5.06 -7.43 0.75
N THR A 480 -4.15 -6.78 0.00
CA THR A 480 -4.56 -5.77 -1.00
C THR A 480 -5.32 -6.39 -2.16
N TRP A 481 -5.19 -7.69 -2.42
CA TRP A 481 -5.83 -8.37 -3.53
C TRP A 481 -7.20 -8.88 -3.11
N GLN A 482 -8.28 -8.32 -3.67
CA GLN A 482 -9.65 -8.62 -3.23
C GLN A 482 -10.57 -8.81 -4.45
N PRO A 483 -11.08 -10.03 -4.74
CA PRO A 483 -10.82 -11.27 -4.02
C PRO A 483 -9.45 -11.92 -4.37
N ALA A 484 -8.94 -12.76 -3.46
CA ALA A 484 -7.73 -13.57 -3.67
C ALA A 484 -7.73 -14.85 -2.81
N ASN A 485 -6.93 -15.83 -3.22
CA ASN A 485 -6.73 -17.09 -2.47
C ASN A 485 -5.23 -17.34 -2.34
N TRP A 486 -4.72 -17.31 -1.12
CA TRP A 486 -3.29 -17.54 -0.87
C TRP A 486 -3.09 -18.81 -0.07
N ARG A 487 -2.07 -19.58 -0.44
CA ARG A 487 -1.55 -20.68 0.36
C ARG A 487 -0.60 -20.13 1.41
N LEU A 488 -0.85 -20.48 2.66
CA LEU A 488 0.03 -20.25 3.80
C LEU A 488 0.89 -21.51 4.01
N ASP A 489 2.20 -21.32 4.12
CA ASP A 489 3.16 -22.35 4.53
C ASP A 489 4.04 -21.77 5.65
N VAL A 490 3.94 -22.31 6.86
CA VAL A 490 4.77 -21.94 8.03
C VAL A 490 5.75 -23.05 8.34
N ARG A 491 7.03 -22.71 8.51
CA ARG A 491 8.11 -23.67 8.75
C ARG A 491 9.08 -23.21 9.82
N ALA A 492 9.56 -24.15 10.63
CA ALA A 492 10.73 -23.94 11.49
C ALA A 492 12.00 -24.17 10.66
N ILE A 493 12.90 -23.19 10.68
CA ILE A 493 14.19 -23.23 9.99
C ILE A 493 15.27 -23.35 11.07
N PRO A 494 15.83 -24.55 11.30
CA PRO A 494 16.99 -24.69 12.19
C PRO A 494 18.25 -24.10 11.54
N ASP A 495 19.22 -23.68 12.35
CA ASP A 495 20.54 -23.26 11.85
C ASP A 495 21.27 -24.34 11.05
N GLN A 496 20.96 -25.61 11.33
CA GLN A 496 21.51 -26.77 10.64
C GLN A 496 20.42 -27.80 10.40
N GLY A 497 20.31 -28.25 9.14
CA GLY A 497 19.33 -29.25 8.71
C GLY A 497 18.32 -28.68 7.74
N ASP A 498 17.30 -29.47 7.42
CA ASP A 498 16.22 -29.09 6.52
C ASP A 498 15.11 -28.37 7.29
N PRO A 499 14.40 -27.39 6.66
CA PRO A 499 13.23 -26.78 7.26
C PRO A 499 12.14 -27.81 7.61
N VAL A 500 11.50 -27.63 8.75
CA VAL A 500 10.42 -28.49 9.24
C VAL A 500 9.07 -27.78 9.06
N PRO A 501 8.13 -28.32 8.27
CA PRO A 501 6.79 -27.76 8.17
C PRO A 501 6.08 -27.78 9.52
N LEU A 502 5.47 -26.65 9.90
CA LEU A 502 4.68 -26.54 11.12
C LEU A 502 3.19 -26.53 10.80
N VAL A 503 2.78 -25.61 9.94
CA VAL A 503 1.38 -25.44 9.53
C VAL A 503 1.30 -25.09 8.05
N SER A 504 0.25 -25.52 7.39
CA SER A 504 -0.16 -24.98 6.09
C SER A 504 -1.67 -24.77 6.05
N GLY A 505 -2.14 -23.92 5.14
CA GLY A 505 -3.56 -23.65 4.97
C GLY A 505 -3.86 -22.76 3.76
N ILE A 506 -5.13 -22.42 3.60
CA ILE A 506 -5.62 -21.50 2.57
C ILE A 506 -6.28 -20.29 3.25
N LEU A 507 -5.90 -19.09 2.83
CA LEU A 507 -6.53 -17.83 3.21
C LEU A 507 -7.36 -17.31 2.02
N ASN A 508 -8.63 -17.03 2.26
CA ASN A 508 -9.57 -16.55 1.24
C ASN A 508 -9.93 -15.09 1.52
N PHE A 509 -9.51 -14.17 0.66
CA PHE A 509 -9.73 -12.73 0.84
C PHE A 509 -10.88 -12.26 -0.04
N THR A 510 -11.73 -11.41 0.50
CA THR A 510 -12.79 -10.72 -0.24
C THR A 510 -12.85 -9.26 0.17
N PRO A 511 -13.57 -8.39 -0.56
CA PRO A 511 -13.80 -7.03 -0.07
C PRO A 511 -14.52 -6.97 1.28
N ALA A 512 -15.39 -7.95 1.58
CA ALA A 512 -16.09 -8.02 2.87
C ALA A 512 -15.18 -8.54 4.00
N GLU A 513 -14.32 -9.50 3.67
CA GLU A 513 -13.38 -10.17 4.57
C GLU A 513 -11.95 -10.03 4.01
N PRO A 514 -11.37 -8.81 4.03
CA PRO A 514 -10.06 -8.55 3.44
C PRO A 514 -8.91 -8.99 4.36
N THR A 515 -9.24 -9.28 5.63
CA THR A 515 -8.34 -9.84 6.64
C THR A 515 -8.80 -11.24 7.00
N GLN A 516 -7.87 -12.19 7.03
CA GLN A 516 -8.11 -13.57 7.46
C GLN A 516 -7.26 -13.83 8.70
N SER A 517 -7.89 -14.35 9.75
CA SER A 517 -7.25 -14.59 11.04
C SER A 517 -7.42 -16.04 11.48
N GLY A 518 -6.42 -16.60 12.16
CA GLY A 518 -6.50 -17.96 12.66
C GLY A 518 -5.44 -18.27 13.71
N MET A 519 -5.83 -19.11 14.68
CA MET A 519 -4.93 -19.69 15.66
C MET A 519 -4.57 -21.11 15.22
N LEU A 520 -3.34 -21.28 14.75
CA LEU A 520 -2.89 -22.44 14.00
C LEU A 520 -1.99 -23.33 14.86
N PRO A 521 -2.45 -24.53 15.28
CA PRO A 521 -1.71 -25.36 16.21
C PRO A 521 -0.58 -26.13 15.51
N PHE A 522 0.57 -26.26 16.18
CA PHE A 522 1.63 -27.20 15.81
C PHE A 522 2.10 -28.00 17.04
N LEU A 523 2.63 -29.20 16.82
CA LEU A 523 3.14 -30.02 17.91
C LEU A 523 4.55 -29.57 18.29
N MET A 524 4.82 -29.38 19.59
CA MET A 524 6.15 -28.97 20.06
C MET A 524 7.23 -30.00 19.72
N GLU A 525 6.86 -31.29 19.61
CA GLU A 525 7.79 -32.35 19.19
C GLU A 525 8.20 -32.27 17.71
N SER A 526 7.49 -31.49 16.90
CA SER A 526 7.86 -31.22 15.51
C SER A 526 9.06 -30.27 15.42
N LEU A 527 9.32 -29.47 16.45
CA LEU A 527 10.46 -28.56 16.45
C LEU A 527 11.78 -29.33 16.61
N PRO A 528 12.87 -28.88 15.94
CA PRO A 528 14.20 -29.42 16.17
C PRO A 528 14.59 -29.41 17.66
N ALA A 529 15.04 -30.56 18.17
CA ALA A 529 15.29 -30.74 19.61
C ALA A 529 16.50 -29.97 20.16
N THR A 530 17.38 -29.45 19.30
CA THR A 530 18.60 -28.73 19.69
C THR A 530 18.97 -27.67 18.67
N GLY A 531 19.46 -26.52 19.14
CA GLY A 531 19.90 -25.41 18.29
C GLY A 531 18.96 -24.22 18.37
N THR A 532 19.40 -23.09 17.83
CA THR A 532 18.53 -21.96 17.52
C THR A 532 17.78 -22.25 16.22
N LEU A 533 16.56 -21.74 16.15
CA LEU A 533 15.71 -21.82 14.96
C LEU A 533 15.03 -20.46 14.78
N ARG A 534 14.61 -20.19 13.55
CA ARG A 534 13.61 -19.15 13.26
C ARG A 534 12.36 -19.80 12.69
N VAL A 535 11.21 -19.17 12.86
CA VAL A 535 9.98 -19.59 12.20
C VAL A 535 9.73 -18.64 11.04
N GLU A 536 9.43 -19.17 9.85
CA GLU A 536 9.17 -18.36 8.66
C GLU A 536 7.77 -18.69 8.15
N ALA A 537 7.00 -17.65 7.82
CA ALA A 537 5.74 -17.74 7.12
C ALA A 537 5.94 -17.33 5.65
N ILE A 538 5.37 -18.11 4.73
CA ILE A 538 5.36 -17.83 3.29
C ILE A 538 3.90 -17.84 2.83
N LEU A 539 3.47 -16.78 2.16
CA LEU A 539 2.17 -16.71 1.50
C LEU A 539 2.36 -16.63 -0.01
N THR A 540 1.78 -17.58 -0.73
CA THR A 540 1.84 -17.65 -2.20
C THR A 540 0.44 -17.62 -2.79
N ASP A 541 0.27 -16.93 -3.91
CA ASP A 541 -0.96 -17.01 -4.70
C ASP A 541 -1.22 -18.45 -5.13
N LEU A 542 -2.41 -18.98 -4.83
CA LEU A 542 -2.75 -20.38 -5.05
C LEU A 542 -2.74 -20.76 -6.55
N PHE A 543 -2.99 -19.80 -7.43
CA PHE A 543 -3.21 -20.07 -8.86
C PHE A 543 -1.99 -19.73 -9.71
N SER A 544 -1.24 -18.68 -9.37
CA SER A 544 0.00 -18.33 -10.08
C SER A 544 1.25 -18.94 -9.45
N GLY A 545 1.22 -19.31 -8.17
CA GLY A 545 2.40 -19.71 -7.41
C GLY A 545 3.34 -18.56 -7.06
N GLU A 546 2.95 -17.32 -7.35
CA GLU A 546 3.73 -16.12 -7.04
C GLU A 546 3.76 -15.88 -5.53
N GLU A 547 4.95 -15.62 -4.99
CA GLU A 547 5.11 -15.23 -3.60
C GLU A 547 4.55 -13.83 -3.37
N ARG A 548 3.67 -13.71 -2.37
CA ARG A 548 3.03 -12.46 -1.96
C ARG A 548 3.70 -11.88 -0.73
N MET A 549 4.02 -12.73 0.25
CA MET A 549 4.69 -12.35 1.48
C MET A 549 5.61 -13.47 1.94
N ARG A 550 6.72 -13.08 2.55
CA ARG A 550 7.65 -13.96 3.25
C ARG A 550 8.26 -13.18 4.39
N PHE A 551 8.12 -13.69 5.61
CA PHE A 551 8.61 -13.03 6.80
C PHE A 551 8.94 -14.04 7.90
N ASP A 552 9.90 -13.68 8.74
CA ASP A 552 10.21 -14.42 9.94
C ASP A 552 9.22 -14.01 11.06
N LEU A 553 8.89 -14.96 11.93
CA LEU A 553 8.07 -14.77 13.12
C LEU A 553 8.97 -14.76 14.34
N ASP A 554 8.68 -13.87 15.27
CA ASP A 554 9.33 -13.86 16.58
C ASP A 554 8.98 -15.16 17.32
N PHE A 555 10.03 -15.91 17.69
CA PHE A 555 9.96 -17.26 18.26
C PHE A 555 10.54 -17.34 19.66
#